data_AF-A0A9X1TDZ3-F1
#
_entry.id   AF-A0A9X1TDZ3-F1
#
_cell.length_a   1.000
_cell.length_b   1.000
_cell.length_c   1.000
_cell.angle_alpha   90.00
_cell.angle_beta   90.00
_cell.angle_gamma   90.00
#
_symmetry.space_group_name_H-M   'P 1'
#
loop_
_entity.id
_entity.type
_entity.pdbx_description
1 polymer ?
#
loop_
_entity_poly.entity_id
_entity_poly.type
_entity_poly.pdbx_seq_one_letter_code
_entity_poly.pdbx_strand_id
1 'polypeptide(L)'
;MKITRLLDIKKNSHIPDVAKLSGKKEPLRKKLDELIEVIEQSGVDHSLSQSYQEEIAEAFRRSAFKAKAVAPFQALDQDNNLSREELLEGLEKLLSENKIDSKISSSYIRRNAIQKLVMFILAILLIVFGFAMIIMPAPPSFEIFTVFYFNANDGVTIMDLVSLLIIFGGVLLFVLNFNKK
;
A
#
# COMPACT_ATOMS: atom_id res chain seq x y z
N MET A 1 7.40 -12.29 74.05
CA MET A 1 7.00 -13.50 73.31
C MET A 1 7.62 -13.43 71.92
N LYS A 2 8.58 -14.31 71.61
CA LYS A 2 9.25 -14.45 70.31
C LYS A 2 8.29 -15.12 69.33
N ILE A 3 8.13 -14.61 68.11
CA ILE A 3 7.91 -15.44 66.92
C ILE A 3 8.73 -14.88 65.75
N THR A 4 9.79 -15.61 65.43
CA THR A 4 10.54 -15.61 64.18
C THR A 4 9.80 -16.47 63.16
N ARG A 5 9.67 -16.02 61.90
CA ARG A 5 9.49 -16.83 60.67
C ARG A 5 9.63 -15.86 59.48
N LEU A 6 10.84 -15.67 58.95
CA LEU A 6 11.44 -16.39 57.82
C LEU A 6 10.63 -16.35 56.51
N LEU A 7 11.25 -15.67 55.53
CA LEU A 7 11.35 -16.02 54.11
C LEU A 7 10.05 -16.30 53.34
N ASP A 8 9.65 -15.35 52.50
CA ASP A 8 9.42 -15.68 51.09
C ASP A 8 9.63 -14.45 50.18
N ILE A 9 10.82 -14.38 49.58
CA ILE A 9 11.17 -13.40 48.55
C ILE A 9 10.55 -13.93 47.26
N LYS A 10 9.35 -13.46 46.92
CA LYS A 10 8.71 -13.74 45.64
C LYS A 10 9.42 -12.99 44.51
N LYS A 11 10.55 -13.54 44.09
CA LYS A 11 11.30 -13.20 42.87
C LYS A 11 10.50 -13.71 41.65
N ASN A 12 9.46 -12.97 41.27
CA ASN A 12 8.81 -13.14 39.97
C ASN A 12 9.27 -12.04 39.01
N SER A 13 10.54 -12.10 38.63
CA SER A 13 11.06 -11.38 37.48
C SER A 13 11.13 -12.37 36.31
N HIS A 14 10.06 -12.49 35.54
CA HIS A 14 10.13 -13.15 34.23
C HIS A 14 10.79 -12.17 33.25
N ILE A 15 12.11 -12.01 33.41
CA ILE A 15 12.95 -11.30 32.46
C ILE A 15 13.24 -12.32 31.36
N PRO A 16 12.81 -12.09 30.11
CA PRO A 16 13.14 -12.98 29.01
C PRO A 16 14.66 -13.05 28.86
N ASP A 17 15.13 -14.29 28.72
CA ASP A 17 16.51 -14.73 28.75
C ASP A 17 17.40 -13.98 27.74
N VAL A 18 18.01 -12.89 28.19
CA VAL A 18 18.88 -12.00 27.37
C VAL A 18 20.15 -12.70 26.89
N ALA A 19 20.46 -13.88 27.45
CA ALA A 19 21.66 -14.66 27.18
C ALA A 19 21.72 -15.21 25.74
N LYS A 20 20.59 -15.39 25.05
CA LYS A 20 20.56 -16.00 23.70
C LYS A 20 20.78 -15.03 22.53
N LEU A 21 20.98 -13.72 22.78
CA LEU A 21 21.32 -12.73 21.74
C LEU A 21 22.79 -12.26 21.76
N SER A 22 23.66 -12.93 22.53
CA SER A 22 24.98 -12.42 22.93
C SER A 22 26.02 -12.30 21.80
N GLY A 23 25.91 -13.05 20.71
CA GLY A 23 26.95 -13.05 19.66
C GLY A 23 27.06 -11.76 18.82
N LYS A 24 26.02 -10.92 18.80
CA LYS A 24 25.96 -9.69 17.96
C LYS A 24 25.84 -8.39 18.77
N LYS A 25 25.84 -8.47 20.11
CA LYS A 25 25.52 -7.36 21.03
C LYS A 25 26.65 -6.97 21.98
N GLU A 26 27.79 -7.65 21.92
CA GLU A 26 29.02 -7.34 22.65
C GLU A 26 29.44 -5.84 22.63
N PRO A 27 29.49 -5.15 21.46
CA PRO A 27 29.92 -3.75 21.43
C PRO A 27 28.91 -2.80 22.07
N LEU A 28 27.62 -3.16 22.05
CA LEU A 28 26.55 -2.35 22.66
C LEU A 28 26.60 -2.43 24.19
N ARG A 29 26.95 -3.61 24.72
CA ARG A 29 27.14 -3.82 26.17
C ARG A 29 28.26 -2.93 26.70
N LYS A 30 29.42 -2.90 26.03
CA LYS A 30 30.56 -2.05 26.41
C LYS A 30 30.21 -0.56 26.43
N LYS A 31 29.47 -0.08 25.43
CA LYS A 31 29.01 1.31 25.36
C LYS A 31 27.99 1.67 26.44
N LEU A 32 27.19 0.71 26.88
CA LEU A 32 26.25 0.89 27.98
C LEU A 32 26.99 0.99 29.31
N ASP A 33 27.98 0.13 29.54
CA ASP A 33 28.79 0.16 30.76
C ASP A 33 29.58 1.48 30.87
N GLU A 34 30.14 1.98 29.76
CA GLU A 34 30.78 3.30 29.66
C GLU A 34 29.81 4.45 30.00
N LEU A 35 28.56 4.37 29.51
CA LEU A 35 27.54 5.38 29.82
C LEU A 35 27.16 5.37 31.30
N ILE A 36 27.05 4.19 31.92
CA ILE A 36 26.73 4.04 33.34
C ILE A 36 27.87 4.65 34.19
N GLU A 37 29.13 4.36 33.85
CA GLU A 37 30.29 4.91 34.54
C GLU A 37 30.33 6.45 34.47
N VAL A 38 30.03 7.04 33.31
CA VAL A 38 29.96 8.49 33.14
C VAL A 38 28.82 9.11 33.94
N ILE A 39 27.66 8.46 34.02
CA ILE A 39 26.51 8.93 34.82
C ILE A 39 26.84 8.87 36.32
N GLU A 40 27.53 7.82 36.77
CA GLU A 40 27.95 7.66 38.16
C GLU A 40 29.01 8.70 38.57
N GLN A 41 29.96 9.02 37.69
CA GLN A 41 31.00 10.02 37.95
C GLN A 41 30.52 11.47 37.84
N SER A 42 29.46 11.74 37.06
CA SER A 42 29.00 13.10 36.77
C SER A 42 28.04 13.70 37.81
N GLY A 43 27.65 12.94 38.84
CA GLY A 43 26.82 13.47 39.94
C GLY A 43 25.49 14.06 39.46
N VAL A 44 24.78 13.30 38.62
CA VAL A 44 23.57 13.76 37.92
C VAL A 44 22.46 14.14 38.90
N ASP A 45 22.01 15.40 38.83
CA ASP A 45 20.87 15.92 39.59
C ASP A 45 19.56 15.23 39.16
N HIS A 46 18.59 15.15 40.08
CA HIS A 46 17.32 14.43 39.88
C HIS A 46 16.56 14.92 38.64
N SER A 47 16.64 16.21 38.30
CA SER A 47 16.01 16.79 37.10
C SER A 47 16.67 16.33 35.79
N LEU A 48 18.01 16.22 35.75
CA LEU A 48 18.77 15.79 34.57
C LEU A 48 18.60 14.28 34.32
N SER A 49 18.50 13.49 35.39
CA SER A 49 18.28 12.04 35.28
C SER A 49 16.95 11.69 34.58
N GLN A 50 15.89 12.47 34.81
CA GLN A 50 14.61 12.29 34.12
C GLN A 50 14.73 12.62 32.63
N SER A 51 15.40 13.72 32.28
CA SER A 51 15.62 14.10 30.88
C SER A 51 16.39 13.03 30.10
N TYR A 52 17.44 12.46 30.68
CA TYR A 52 18.21 11.39 30.03
C TYR A 52 17.41 10.09 29.89
N GLN A 53 16.59 9.75 30.88
CA GLN A 53 15.70 8.58 30.78
C GLN A 53 14.68 8.73 29.65
N GLU A 54 14.08 9.92 29.50
CA GLU A 54 13.14 10.21 28.41
C GLU A 54 13.81 10.13 27.04
N GLU A 55 15.01 10.68 26.90
CA GLU A 55 15.75 10.69 25.62
C GLU A 55 16.19 9.28 25.21
N ILE A 56 16.64 8.47 26.17
CA ILE A 56 16.97 7.05 25.96
C ILE A 56 15.72 6.26 25.60
N ALA A 57 14.60 6.45 26.33
CA ALA A 57 13.34 5.78 26.04
C ALA A 57 12.80 6.14 24.65
N GLU A 58 12.93 7.40 24.24
CA GLU A 58 12.55 7.88 22.91
C GLU A 58 13.46 7.28 21.81
N ALA A 59 14.76 7.15 22.06
CA ALA A 59 15.68 6.46 21.13
C ALA A 59 15.32 4.97 20.97
N PHE A 60 14.94 4.29 22.05
CA PHE A 60 14.40 2.92 21.98
C PHE A 60 13.07 2.85 21.23
N ARG A 61 12.17 3.81 21.45
CA ARG A 61 10.89 3.89 20.72
C ARG A 61 11.11 4.12 19.21
N ARG A 62 12.05 4.99 18.84
CA ARG A 62 12.43 5.27 17.45
C ARG A 62 13.10 4.06 16.79
N SER A 63 13.96 3.33 17.49
CA SER A 63 14.58 2.11 16.95
C SER A 63 13.57 0.97 16.77
N ALA A 64 12.61 0.81 17.70
CA ALA A 64 11.50 -0.12 17.56
C ALA A 64 10.57 0.26 16.39
N PHE A 65 10.32 1.56 16.18
CA PHE A 65 9.57 2.05 15.04
C PHE A 65 10.31 1.79 13.72
N LYS A 66 11.62 2.05 13.66
CA LYS A 66 12.46 1.70 12.50
C LYS A 66 12.47 0.19 12.23
N ALA A 67 12.55 -0.65 13.25
CA ALA A 67 12.47 -2.10 13.09
C ALA A 67 11.10 -2.55 12.54
N LYS A 68 9.99 -1.97 13.03
CA LYS A 68 8.65 -2.21 12.49
C LYS A 68 8.46 -1.69 11.07
N ALA A 69 9.07 -0.56 10.73
CA ALA A 69 9.04 0.02 9.39
C ALA A 69 9.86 -0.81 8.38
N VAL A 70 10.92 -1.49 8.83
CA VAL A 70 11.82 -2.30 7.98
C VAL A 70 11.37 -3.76 7.83
N ALA A 71 10.53 -4.27 8.75
CA ALA A 71 10.02 -5.64 8.71
C ALA A 71 9.28 -6.02 7.41
N PRO A 72 8.44 -5.14 6.80
CA PRO A 72 7.80 -5.42 5.52
C PRO A 72 8.79 -5.53 4.35
N PHE A 73 9.90 -4.79 4.39
CA PHE A 73 10.94 -4.80 3.35
C PHE A 73 11.83 -6.05 3.43
N GLN A 74 12.07 -6.57 4.64
CA GLN A 74 12.81 -7.83 4.82
C GLN A 74 12.00 -9.06 4.41
N ALA A 75 10.67 -9.00 4.50
CA ALA A 75 9.79 -10.07 4.04
C ALA A 75 9.85 -10.24 2.51
N LEU A 76 9.98 -9.14 1.76
CA LEU A 76 10.12 -9.18 0.30
C LEU A 76 11.47 -9.73 -0.17
N ASP A 77 12.55 -9.49 0.58
CA ASP A 77 13.90 -10.00 0.25
C ASP A 77 14.06 -11.51 0.48
N GLN A 78 13.21 -12.13 1.32
CA GLN A 78 13.29 -13.57 1.61
C GLN A 78 12.60 -14.44 0.55
N ASP A 79 11.61 -13.91 -0.16
CA ASP A 79 10.93 -14.59 -1.27
C ASP A 79 11.79 -14.51 -2.54
N ASN A 80 12.83 -15.36 -2.59
CA ASN A 80 13.76 -15.54 -3.72
C ASN A 80 13.11 -16.02 -5.04
N ASN A 81 11.78 -15.99 -5.14
CA ASN A 81 11.01 -16.54 -6.26
C ASN A 81 10.05 -15.54 -6.90
N LEU A 82 10.11 -14.26 -6.50
CA LEU A 82 9.34 -13.20 -7.15
C LEU A 82 10.14 -12.66 -8.34
N SER A 83 9.45 -12.44 -9.47
CA SER A 83 10.07 -11.74 -10.60
C SER A 83 10.44 -10.32 -10.17
N ARG A 84 11.50 -9.75 -10.72
CA ARG A 84 11.96 -8.40 -10.35
C ARG A 84 10.84 -7.36 -10.45
N GLU A 85 9.93 -7.57 -11.38
CA GLU A 85 8.74 -6.77 -11.63
C GLU A 85 7.71 -6.87 -10.48
N GLU A 86 7.48 -8.06 -9.93
CA GLU A 86 6.59 -8.29 -8.79
C GLU A 86 7.18 -7.75 -7.48
N LEU A 87 8.51 -7.83 -7.32
CA LEU A 87 9.24 -7.17 -6.23
C LEU A 87 9.14 -5.65 -6.33
N LEU A 88 9.24 -5.09 -7.54
CA LEU A 88 9.09 -3.66 -7.79
C LEU A 88 7.65 -3.20 -7.53
N GLU A 89 6.65 -3.95 -7.95
CA GLU A 89 5.23 -3.65 -7.69
C GLU A 89 4.89 -3.81 -6.20
N GLY A 90 5.42 -4.83 -5.53
CA GLY A 90 5.31 -5.01 -4.08
C GLY A 90 5.99 -3.90 -3.31
N LEU A 91 7.16 -3.44 -3.76
CA LEU A 91 7.88 -2.31 -3.18
C LEU A 91 7.16 -0.99 -3.43
N GLU A 92 6.62 -0.76 -4.63
CA GLU A 92 5.77 0.40 -4.96
C GLU A 92 4.51 0.41 -4.08
N LYS A 93 3.87 -0.74 -3.89
CA LYS A 93 2.72 -0.89 -3.01
C LYS A 93 3.09 -0.60 -1.55
N LEU A 94 4.19 -1.16 -1.04
CA LEU A 94 4.65 -0.89 0.33
C LEU A 94 5.12 0.55 0.52
N LEU A 95 5.71 1.20 -0.49
CA LEU A 95 6.02 2.63 -0.47
C LEU A 95 4.75 3.48 -0.48
N SER A 96 3.69 3.03 -1.15
CA SER A 96 2.41 3.71 -1.17
C SER A 96 1.65 3.57 0.16
N GLU A 97 1.80 2.42 0.83
CA GLU A 97 1.19 2.12 2.14
C GLU A 97 1.98 2.75 3.30
N ASN A 98 3.31 2.74 3.26
CA ASN A 98 4.15 3.49 4.20
C ASN A 98 4.36 4.92 3.71
N LYS A 99 3.51 5.84 4.18
CA LYS A 99 3.58 7.29 3.93
C LYS A 99 4.92 7.90 4.37
N ILE A 100 5.97 7.71 3.59
CA ILE A 100 7.13 8.61 3.57
C ILE A 100 6.80 9.62 2.47
N ASP A 101 6.34 10.79 2.91
CA ASP A 101 6.06 11.96 2.09
C ASP A 101 4.69 12.01 1.37
N SER A 102 3.74 12.73 1.99
CA SER A 102 2.36 12.90 1.49
C SER A 102 2.27 13.70 0.19
N LYS A 103 3.36 14.35 -0.24
CA LYS A 103 3.36 15.16 -1.47
C LYS A 103 3.45 14.31 -2.74
N ILE A 104 4.19 13.21 -2.71
CA ILE A 104 4.38 12.32 -3.88
C ILE A 104 3.11 11.47 -4.11
N SER A 105 2.50 10.97 -3.03
CA SER A 105 1.23 10.22 -3.08
C SER A 105 0.09 11.01 -3.74
N SER A 106 -0.02 12.31 -3.46
CA SER A 106 -1.10 13.15 -4.03
C SER A 106 -1.02 13.29 -5.55
N SER A 107 0.19 13.36 -6.12
CA SER A 107 0.40 13.48 -7.57
C SER A 107 0.04 12.17 -8.29
N TYR A 108 0.43 11.03 -7.72
CA TYR A 108 0.11 9.72 -8.27
C TYR A 108 -1.39 9.40 -8.19
N ILE A 109 -2.03 9.68 -7.05
CA ILE A 109 -3.48 9.53 -6.89
C ILE A 109 -4.22 10.43 -7.88
N ARG A 110 -3.76 11.68 -8.08
CA ARG A 110 -4.38 12.61 -9.03
C ARG A 110 -4.20 12.15 -10.48
N ARG A 111 -3.04 11.60 -10.84
CA ARG A 111 -2.77 11.08 -12.18
C ARG A 111 -3.65 9.86 -12.49
N ASN A 112 -3.80 8.96 -11.52
CA ASN A 112 -4.68 7.79 -11.66
C ASN A 112 -6.16 8.21 -11.73
N ALA A 113 -6.57 9.23 -10.96
CA ALA A 113 -7.92 9.79 -11.04
C ALA A 113 -8.21 10.45 -12.40
N ILE A 114 -7.24 11.18 -12.97
CA ILE A 114 -7.35 11.78 -14.30
C ILE A 114 -7.46 10.69 -15.37
N GLN A 115 -6.64 9.64 -15.29
CA GLN A 115 -6.71 8.51 -16.22
C GLN A 115 -8.08 7.81 -16.16
N LYS A 116 -8.61 7.60 -14.95
CA LYS A 116 -9.97 7.05 -14.76
C LYS A 116 -11.04 7.95 -15.35
N LEU A 117 -10.91 9.27 -15.22
CA LEU A 117 -11.84 10.24 -15.81
C LEU A 117 -11.81 10.20 -17.34
N VAL A 118 -10.62 10.15 -17.95
CA VAL A 118 -10.48 10.05 -19.42
C VAL A 118 -11.10 8.75 -19.92
N MET A 119 -10.83 7.62 -19.27
CA MET A 119 -11.45 6.32 -19.58
C MET A 119 -12.98 6.36 -19.46
N PHE A 120 -13.52 7.05 -18.45
CA PHE A 120 -14.97 7.21 -18.27
C PHE A 120 -15.61 8.01 -19.41
N ILE A 121 -15.00 9.14 -19.78
CA ILE A 121 -15.48 9.97 -20.90
C ILE A 121 -15.44 9.14 -22.20
N LEU A 122 -14.35 8.39 -22.44
CA LEU A 122 -14.22 7.54 -23.61
C LEU A 122 -15.31 6.45 -23.65
N ALA A 123 -15.59 5.79 -22.52
CA ALA A 123 -16.64 4.78 -22.42
C ALA A 123 -18.02 5.35 -22.80
N ILE A 124 -18.38 6.51 -22.24
CA ILE A 124 -19.63 7.18 -22.56
C ILE A 124 -19.69 7.55 -24.05
N LEU A 125 -18.59 8.06 -24.59
CA LEU A 125 -18.52 8.48 -25.99
C LEU A 125 -18.69 7.30 -26.94
N LEU A 126 -18.09 6.14 -26.64
CA LEU A 126 -18.33 4.90 -27.39
C LEU A 126 -19.80 4.47 -27.35
N ILE A 127 -20.44 4.51 -26.18
CA ILE A 127 -21.84 4.11 -26.02
C ILE A 127 -22.75 5.05 -26.81
N VAL A 128 -22.57 6.36 -26.66
CA VAL A 128 -23.37 7.38 -27.38
C VAL A 128 -23.16 7.26 -28.88
N PHE A 129 -21.92 7.08 -29.33
CA PHE A 129 -21.62 6.90 -30.75
C PHE A 129 -22.22 5.62 -31.32
N GLY A 130 -22.16 4.52 -30.57
CA GLY A 130 -22.82 3.26 -30.90
C GLY A 130 -24.33 3.42 -31.10
N PHE A 131 -25.02 4.07 -30.15
CA PHE A 131 -26.44 4.36 -30.30
C PHE A 131 -26.75 5.31 -31.46
N ALA A 132 -25.89 6.31 -31.69
CA ALA A 132 -26.05 7.21 -32.83
C ALA A 132 -25.97 6.47 -34.17
N MET A 133 -25.12 5.45 -34.29
CA MET A 133 -25.04 4.62 -35.51
C MET A 133 -26.26 3.74 -35.75
N ILE A 134 -27.02 3.38 -34.70
CA ILE A 134 -28.28 2.63 -34.84
C ILE A 134 -29.42 3.54 -35.30
N ILE A 135 -29.48 4.76 -34.75
CA ILE A 135 -30.64 5.65 -34.91
C ILE A 135 -30.49 6.55 -36.13
N MET A 136 -29.27 6.96 -36.46
CA MET A 136 -29.02 7.86 -37.57
C MET A 136 -28.93 7.06 -38.88
N PRO A 137 -29.73 7.39 -39.91
CA PRO A 137 -29.61 6.74 -41.21
C PRO A 137 -28.23 7.07 -41.78
N ALA A 138 -27.50 6.03 -42.16
CA ALA A 138 -26.20 6.19 -42.76
C ALA A 138 -26.36 6.79 -44.17
N PRO A 139 -25.36 7.53 -44.68
CA PRO A 139 -25.39 7.98 -46.06
C PRO A 139 -25.53 6.77 -47.01
N PRO A 140 -26.25 6.88 -48.15
CA PRO A 140 -26.54 5.75 -49.05
C PRO A 140 -25.32 4.96 -49.56
N SER A 141 -24.12 5.54 -49.45
CA SER A 141 -22.85 4.88 -49.79
C SER A 141 -22.34 3.90 -48.73
N PHE A 142 -22.89 3.93 -47.50
CA PHE A 142 -22.44 3.14 -46.35
C PHE A 142 -23.39 1.99 -45.98
N GLU A 143 -24.62 1.97 -46.50
CA GLU A 143 -25.59 0.86 -46.32
C GLU A 143 -25.33 -0.29 -47.31
N ILE A 144 -24.08 -0.73 -47.42
CA ILE A 144 -23.67 -1.67 -48.48
C ILE A 144 -24.26 -3.07 -48.25
N PHE A 145 -24.59 -3.41 -47.00
CA PHE A 145 -25.12 -4.73 -46.64
C PHE A 145 -26.14 -4.69 -45.51
N THR A 146 -27.38 -5.02 -45.85
CA THR A 146 -28.48 -5.28 -44.90
C THR A 146 -28.59 -6.78 -44.67
N VAL A 147 -28.54 -7.19 -43.40
CA VAL A 147 -28.57 -8.61 -43.00
C VAL A 147 -30.00 -9.13 -42.98
N PHE A 148 -30.95 -8.28 -42.56
CA PHE A 148 -32.35 -8.64 -42.47
C PHE A 148 -33.24 -7.45 -42.82
N TYR A 149 -34.11 -7.60 -43.83
CA TYR A 149 -35.07 -6.57 -44.19
C TYR A 149 -36.39 -6.82 -43.45
N PHE A 150 -36.86 -5.82 -42.68
CA PHE A 150 -38.22 -5.83 -42.13
C PHE A 150 -39.22 -5.33 -43.19
N ASN A 151 -38.80 -4.37 -44.02
CA ASN A 151 -39.58 -3.79 -45.11
C ASN A 151 -38.65 -3.36 -46.26
N ALA A 152 -39.22 -2.97 -47.41
CA ALA A 152 -38.43 -2.59 -48.59
C ALA A 152 -37.46 -1.40 -48.36
N ASN A 153 -37.70 -0.60 -47.33
CA ASN A 153 -36.94 0.61 -47.01
C ASN A 153 -36.27 0.55 -45.62
N ASP A 154 -36.36 -0.57 -44.91
CA ASP A 154 -35.89 -0.66 -43.52
C ASP A 154 -35.49 -2.10 -43.14
N GLY A 155 -34.39 -2.23 -42.40
CA GLY A 155 -33.79 -3.50 -42.05
C GLY A 155 -32.60 -3.36 -41.11
N VAL A 156 -32.21 -4.48 -40.49
CA VAL A 156 -31.00 -4.56 -39.68
C VAL A 156 -29.80 -4.56 -40.60
N THR A 157 -28.94 -3.55 -40.45
CA THR A 157 -27.72 -3.41 -41.23
C THR A 157 -26.53 -4.08 -40.56
N ILE A 158 -25.46 -4.37 -41.32
CA ILE A 158 -24.18 -4.76 -40.71
C ILE A 158 -23.65 -3.65 -39.79
N MET A 159 -23.97 -2.38 -40.09
CA MET A 159 -23.59 -1.24 -39.23
C MET A 159 -24.22 -1.34 -37.84
N ASP A 160 -25.47 -1.80 -37.74
CA ASP A 160 -26.14 -2.03 -36.45
C ASP A 160 -25.44 -3.12 -35.64
N LEU A 161 -25.00 -4.21 -36.29
CA LEU A 161 -24.24 -5.27 -35.61
C LEU A 161 -22.89 -4.77 -35.09
N VAL A 162 -22.19 -3.96 -35.89
CA VAL A 162 -20.92 -3.33 -35.48
C VAL A 162 -21.16 -2.33 -34.35
N SER A 163 -22.24 -1.56 -34.41
CA SER A 163 -22.61 -0.60 -33.38
C SER A 163 -22.90 -1.31 -32.04
N LEU A 164 -23.56 -2.46 -32.06
CA LEU A 164 -23.82 -3.30 -30.89
C LEU A 164 -22.52 -3.77 -30.24
N LEU A 165 -21.52 -4.14 -31.05
CA LEU A 165 -20.18 -4.53 -30.59
C LEU A 165 -19.45 -3.34 -29.95
N ILE A 166 -19.58 -2.15 -30.53
CA ILE A 166 -19.01 -0.91 -30.00
C ILE A 166 -19.68 -0.52 -28.68
N ILE A 167 -21.01 -0.60 -28.57
CA ILE A 167 -21.75 -0.37 -27.32
C ILE A 167 -21.30 -1.37 -26.26
N PHE A 168 -21.21 -2.65 -26.61
CA PHE A 168 -20.74 -3.69 -25.69
C PHE A 168 -19.31 -3.41 -25.21
N GLY A 169 -18.41 -3.00 -26.11
CA GLY A 169 -17.05 -2.58 -25.76
C GLY A 169 -17.02 -1.35 -24.84
N GLY A 170 -17.89 -0.36 -25.09
CA GLY A 170 -18.04 0.82 -24.23
C GLY A 170 -18.53 0.46 -22.83
N VAL A 171 -19.54 -0.40 -22.72
CA VAL A 171 -20.06 -0.91 -21.44
C VAL A 171 -19.00 -1.76 -20.72
N LEU A 172 -18.27 -2.60 -21.44
CA LEU A 172 -17.19 -3.40 -20.85
C LEU A 172 -16.08 -2.49 -20.29
N LEU A 173 -15.64 -1.49 -21.05
CA LEU A 173 -14.65 -0.51 -20.61
C LEU A 173 -15.15 0.26 -19.37
N PHE A 174 -16.42 0.64 -19.37
CA PHE A 174 -17.07 1.26 -18.23
C PHE A 174 -17.02 0.37 -16.99
N VAL A 175 -17.44 -0.90 -17.10
CA VAL A 175 -17.44 -1.83 -15.97
C VAL A 175 -16.02 -2.13 -15.49
N LEU A 176 -15.07 -2.40 -16.38
CA LEU A 176 -13.68 -2.71 -16.02
C LEU A 176 -13.00 -1.54 -15.29
N ASN A 177 -13.31 -0.30 -15.67
CA ASN A 177 -12.73 0.88 -15.03
C ASN A 177 -13.37 1.17 -13.65
N PHE A 178 -14.63 0.78 -13.43
CA PHE A 178 -15.36 1.00 -12.17
C PHE A 178 -15.33 -0.21 -11.20
N ASN A 179 -15.01 -1.41 -11.68
CA ASN A 179 -15.04 -2.64 -10.88
C ASN A 179 -13.70 -2.97 -10.19
N LYS A 180 -12.65 -2.17 -10.40
CA LYS A 180 -11.41 -2.27 -9.60
C LYS A 180 -11.64 -1.59 -8.24
N LYS A 181 -12.05 -2.38 -7.25
CA LYS A 181 -11.94 -2.06 -5.82
C LYS A 181 -10.49 -1.98 -5.39
#